data_AF-A0A358X658-F1
#
_entry.id   AF-A0A358X658-F1
#
_cell.length_a   1.000
_cell.length_b   1.000
_cell.length_c   1.000
_cell.angle_alpha   90.00
_cell.angle_beta   90.00
_cell.angle_gamma   90.00
#
_symmetry.space_group_name_H-M   'P 1'
#
loop_
_entity.id
_entity.type
_entity.pdbx_description
1 polymer ?
#
loop_
_entity_poly.entity_id
_entity_poly.type
_entity_poly.pdbx_seq_one_letter_code
_entity_poly.pdbx_strand_id
1 'polypeptide(L)'
;MRIEIKKFGTILSSRPAGKEAWLAAKAYIVPDIKEENVEVDFNGVQVLAPSWADEFLTPLQKMFGKKIKYLPCDNPTVKTTLEILDEQHKDH
;
A
#
# COMPACT_ATOMS: atom_id res chain seq x y z
N MET A 1 12.34 0.22 7.56
CA MET A 1 11.06 0.71 8.15
C MET A 1 9.86 -0.12 7.66
N ARG A 2 8.79 -0.27 8.47
CA ARG A 2 7.60 -1.07 8.12
C ARG A 2 6.29 -0.26 8.21
N ILE A 3 5.48 -0.30 7.15
CA ILE A 3 4.14 0.29 7.08
C ILE A 3 3.11 -0.83 7.27
N GLU A 4 2.39 -0.78 8.38
CA GLU A 4 1.31 -1.73 8.67
C GLU A 4 -0.01 -1.20 8.11
N ILE A 5 -0.50 -1.80 7.02
CA ILE A 5 -1.69 -1.34 6.32
C ILE A 5 -2.94 -1.40 7.20
N LYS A 6 -3.02 -2.36 8.14
CA LYS A 6 -4.12 -2.47 9.11
C LYS A 6 -4.32 -1.20 9.96
N LYS A 7 -3.32 -0.32 10.09
CA LYS A 7 -3.44 0.96 10.83
C LYS A 7 -4.40 1.94 10.15
N PHE A 8 -4.71 1.74 8.87
CA PHE A 8 -5.70 2.52 8.12
C PHE A 8 -7.09 1.84 8.08
N GLY A 9 -7.24 0.70 8.76
CA GLY A 9 -8.46 -0.11 8.76
C GLY A 9 -8.18 -1.55 8.30
N THR A 10 -9.14 -2.44 8.55
CA THR A 10 -9.06 -3.85 8.15
C THR A 10 -9.89 -4.16 6.90
N ILE A 11 -10.87 -3.31 6.57
CA ILE A 11 -11.65 -3.35 5.33
C ILE A 11 -11.35 -2.07 4.55
N LEU A 12 -10.63 -2.20 3.44
CA LEU A 12 -10.03 -1.11 2.68
C LEU A 12 -10.62 -1.09 1.27
N SER A 13 -11.84 -0.56 1.13
CA SER A 13 -12.65 -0.68 -0.09
C SER A 13 -12.91 0.62 -0.86
N SER A 14 -12.69 1.77 -0.22
CA SER A 14 -13.10 3.08 -0.73
C SER A 14 -11.92 3.89 -1.30
N ARG A 15 -12.03 4.33 -2.56
CA ARG A 15 -11.01 5.18 -3.21
C ARG A 15 -10.73 6.49 -2.43
N PRO A 16 -11.75 7.28 -2.00
CA PRO A 16 -11.51 8.44 -1.13
C PRO A 16 -10.72 8.11 0.14
N ALA A 17 -11.03 6.99 0.80
CA ALA A 17 -10.33 6.57 2.01
C ALA A 17 -8.86 6.19 1.75
N GLY A 18 -8.57 5.61 0.58
CA GLY A 18 -7.19 5.32 0.16
C GLY A 18 -6.37 6.60 -0.02
N LYS A 19 -6.97 7.63 -0.63
CA LYS A 19 -6.34 8.94 -0.79
C LYS A 19 -6.08 9.63 0.56
N GLU A 20 -7.04 9.58 1.47
CA GLU A 20 -6.88 10.13 2.83
C GLU A 20 -5.79 9.39 3.61
N ALA A 21 -5.76 8.06 3.52
CA ALA A 21 -4.71 7.25 4.13
C ALA A 21 -3.33 7.62 3.59
N TRP A 22 -3.20 7.83 2.28
CA TRP A 22 -1.93 8.29 1.68
C TRP A 22 -1.51 9.66 2.21
N LEU A 23 -2.44 10.62 2.30
CA LEU A 23 -2.14 11.94 2.84
C LEU A 23 -1.67 11.87 4.30
N ALA A 24 -2.31 11.03 5.12
CA ALA A 24 -1.89 10.79 6.49
C ALA A 24 -0.50 10.13 6.55
N ALA A 25 -0.25 9.09 5.74
CA ALA A 25 1.05 8.44 5.67
C ALA A 25 2.14 9.40 5.22
N LYS A 26 1.87 10.26 4.23
CA LYS A 26 2.79 11.27 3.74
C LYS A 26 3.14 12.31 4.82
N ALA A 27 2.20 12.66 5.69
CA ALA A 27 2.42 13.64 6.76
C ALA A 27 3.16 13.05 7.96
N TYR A 28 2.87 11.81 8.35
CA TYR A 28 3.29 11.26 9.64
C TYR A 28 4.20 10.04 9.56
N ILE A 29 4.29 9.36 8.41
CA ILE A 29 5.08 8.13 8.25
C ILE A 29 6.27 8.39 7.33
N VAL A 30 6.04 9.02 6.19
CA VAL A 30 7.07 9.29 5.18
C VAL A 30 8.27 10.09 5.72
N PRO A 31 8.10 11.17 6.52
CA PRO A 31 9.23 11.96 7.01
C PRO A 31 10.21 11.17 7.88
N ASP A 32 9.74 10.08 8.50
CA ASP A 32 10.55 9.22 9.38
C ASP A 32 11.27 8.09 8.60
N ILE A 33 11.00 7.93 7.30
CA ILE A 33 11.67 6.93 6.46
C ILE A 33 13.06 7.44 6.07
N LYS A 34 14.08 7.03 6.84
CA LYS A 34 15.49 7.38 6.62
C LYS A 34 16.18 6.45 5.62
N GLU A 35 15.96 6.65 4.32
CA GLU A 35 16.65 5.95 3.21
C GLU A 35 16.67 4.41 3.20
N GLU A 36 15.92 3.74 4.09
CA GLU A 36 15.89 2.28 4.21
C GLU A 36 14.93 1.61 3.21
N ASN A 37 15.04 0.28 3.12
CA ASN A 37 13.99 -0.55 2.53
C ASN A 37 12.68 -0.35 3.31
N VAL A 38 11.60 -0.07 2.58
CA VAL A 38 10.25 0.13 3.11
C VAL A 38 9.48 -1.18 2.93
N GLU A 39 9.19 -1.84 4.03
CA GLU A 39 8.33 -3.02 4.04
C GLU A 39 6.88 -2.60 4.17
N VAL A 40 6.00 -3.14 3.33
CA VAL A 40 4.55 -2.96 3.47
C VAL A 40 3.96 -4.27 3.97
N ASP A 41 3.34 -4.21 5.13
CA ASP A 41 2.77 -5.34 5.84
C ASP A 41 1.24 -5.31 5.75
N PHE A 42 0.68 -6.36 5.13
CA PHE A 42 -0.76 -6.54 4.95
C PHE A 42 -1.39 -7.43 6.03
N ASN A 43 -0.63 -7.87 7.04
CA ASN A 43 -1.18 -8.68 8.12
C ASN A 43 -2.30 -7.92 8.86
N GLY A 44 -3.42 -8.61 9.13
CA GLY A 44 -4.62 -8.04 9.74
C GLY A 44 -5.56 -7.33 8.77
N VAL A 45 -5.21 -7.17 7.49
CA VAL A 45 -6.14 -6.74 6.45
C VAL A 45 -7.08 -7.90 6.10
N GLN A 46 -8.39 -7.64 6.10
CA GLN A 46 -9.42 -8.60 5.71
C GLN A 46 -9.86 -8.39 4.26
N VAL A 47 -10.03 -7.14 3.84
CA VAL A 47 -10.41 -6.79 2.47
C VAL A 47 -9.50 -5.66 1.99
N LEU A 48 -8.91 -5.84 0.81
CA LEU A 48 -8.20 -4.80 0.07
C LEU A 48 -8.83 -4.70 -1.32
N ALA A 49 -9.38 -3.54 -1.67
CA ALA A 49 -9.88 -3.28 -3.01
C ALA A 49 -8.81 -2.60 -3.88
N PRO A 50 -8.74 -2.91 -5.19
CA PRO A 50 -7.79 -2.27 -6.11
C PRO A 50 -7.89 -0.75 -6.14
N SER A 51 -9.10 -0.20 -6.04
CA SER A 51 -9.32 1.24 -6.04
C SER A 51 -8.79 1.96 -4.80
N TRP A 52 -8.77 1.29 -3.64
CA TRP A 52 -8.12 1.83 -2.43
C TRP A 52 -6.60 1.67 -2.53
N ALA A 53 -6.15 0.50 -2.97
CA ALA A 53 -4.74 0.17 -3.06
C ALA A 53 -3.99 1.03 -4.07
N ASP A 54 -4.59 1.37 -5.21
CA ASP A 54 -3.99 2.27 -6.20
C ASP A 54 -3.72 3.67 -5.62
N GLU A 55 -4.66 4.23 -4.84
CA GLU A 55 -4.49 5.55 -4.23
C GLU A 55 -3.40 5.58 -3.15
N PHE A 56 -3.08 4.45 -2.52
CA PHE A 56 -2.09 4.37 -1.46
C PHE A 56 -0.74 3.84 -1.93
N LEU A 57 -0.73 2.66 -2.56
CA LEU A 57 0.47 1.93 -2.93
C LEU A 57 1.15 2.55 -4.16
N THR A 58 0.39 3.03 -5.15
CA THR A 58 0.98 3.63 -6.36
C THR A 58 1.80 4.90 -6.06
N PRO A 59 1.31 5.90 -5.30
CA PRO A 59 2.14 7.05 -4.95
C PRO A 59 3.27 6.69 -3.98
N LEU A 60 3.08 5.71 -3.09
CA LEU A 60 4.14 5.19 -2.24
C LEU A 60 5.28 4.60 -3.10
N GLN A 61 4.94 3.74 -4.07
CA GLN A 61 5.86 3.14 -5.04
C GLN A 61 6.57 4.20 -5.89
N LYS A 62 5.87 5.24 -6.34
CA LYS A 62 6.49 6.36 -7.05
C LYS A 62 7.51 7.12 -6.20
N MET A 63 7.30 7.20 -4.88
CA MET A 63 8.18 7.91 -3.95
C MET A 63 9.45 7.12 -3.60
N PHE A 64 9.31 5.82 -3.31
CA PHE A 64 10.43 5.00 -2.83
C PHE A 64 11.01 4.06 -3.88
N GLY A 65 10.31 3.87 -5.01
CA GLY A 65 10.73 3.03 -6.13
C GLY A 65 11.06 1.61 -5.68
N LYS A 66 12.24 1.13 -6.11
CA LYS A 66 12.72 -0.23 -5.83
C LYS A 66 13.02 -0.51 -4.35
N LYS A 67 12.95 0.49 -3.47
CA LYS A 67 13.14 0.32 -2.02
C LYS A 67 11.91 -0.27 -1.33
N ILE A 68 10.76 -0.35 -2.02
CA ILE A 68 9.55 -0.97 -1.48
C ILE A 68 9.62 -2.49 -1.61
N LYS A 69 9.26 -3.17 -0.53
CA LYS A 69 9.03 -4.61 -0.51
C LYS A 69 7.65 -4.90 0.07
N TYR A 70 6.78 -5.50 -0.73
CA TYR A 70 5.52 -6.07 -0.25
C TYR A 70 5.81 -7.38 0.49
N LEU A 71 5.45 -7.46 1.77
CA LEU A 71 5.61 -8.67 2.54
C LEU A 71 4.60 -9.74 2.10
N PRO A 72 4.95 -11.04 2.13
CA PRO A 72 4.02 -12.11 1.81
C PRO A 72 2.77 -12.05 2.67
N CYS A 73 1.62 -12.29 2.05
CA CYS A 73 0.32 -12.30 2.72
C CYS A 73 -0.54 -13.39 2.09
N ASP A 74 -1.22 -14.21 2.91
CA ASP A 74 -2.10 -15.27 2.42
C ASP A 74 -3.53 -14.82 2.12
N ASN A 75 -3.86 -13.55 2.38
CA ASN A 75 -5.16 -13.01 2.07
C ASN A 75 -5.38 -12.96 0.53
N PRO A 76 -6.39 -13.67 -0.01
CA PRO A 76 -6.69 -13.67 -1.44
C PRO A 76 -6.97 -12.28 -2.02
N THR A 77 -7.67 -11.40 -1.27
CA THR A 77 -7.97 -10.05 -1.76
C THR A 77 -6.71 -9.22 -1.95
N VAL A 78 -5.71 -9.44 -1.08
CA VAL A 78 -4.41 -8.76 -1.18
C VAL A 78 -3.67 -9.26 -2.41
N LYS A 79 -3.57 -10.59 -2.61
CA LYS A 79 -2.91 -11.19 -3.77
C LYS A 79 -3.50 -10.69 -5.09
N THR A 80 -4.81 -10.85 -5.26
CA THR A 80 -5.52 -10.41 -6.47
C THR A 80 -5.40 -8.91 -6.70
N THR A 81 -5.44 -8.10 -5.64
CA THR A 81 -5.28 -6.64 -5.80
C THR A 81 -3.88 -6.25 -6.25
N LEU A 82 -2.83 -6.87 -5.69
CA LEU A 82 -1.46 -6.61 -6.12
C LEU A 82 -1.22 -7.07 -7.56
N GLU A 83 -1.80 -8.19 -7.98
CA GLU A 83 -1.78 -8.65 -9.38
C GLU A 83 -2.43 -7.63 -10.32
N ILE A 84 -3.63 -7.14 -9.97
CA ILE A 84 -4.32 -6.11 -10.77
C ILE A 84 -3.47 -4.84 -10.90
N LEU A 85 -2.84 -4.39 -9.81
CA LEU A 85 -1.97 -3.22 -9.86
C LEU A 85 -0.72 -3.46 -10.73
N ASP A 86 -0.10 -4.63 -10.62
CA ASP A 86 1.06 -4.99 -11.46
C ASP A 86 0.69 -5.00 -12.94
N GLU A 87 -0.49 -5.52 -13.30
CA GLU A 87 -1.00 -5.46 -14.68
C GLU A 87 -1.30 -4.04 -15.15
N GLN A 88 -1.90 -3.20 -14.31
CA GLN A 88 -2.24 -1.82 -14.66
C GLN A 88 -1.01 -0.93 -14.87
N HIS A 89 0.10 -1.21 -14.18
CA HIS A 89 1.32 -0.40 -14.21
C HIS A 89 2.45 -1.02 -15.04
N LYS A 90 2.25 -2.18 -15.69
CA LYS A 90 3.23 -2.86 -16.56
C LYS A 90 3.59 -2.11 -17.84
N ASP A 91 2.75 -1.18 -18.28
CA ASP A 91 2.88 -0.44 -19.55
C ASP A 91 3.52 0.97 -19.39
N HIS A 92 4.15 1.26 -18.25
CA HIS A 92 4.80 2.55 -17.96
C HIS A 92 6.26 2.40 -17.51
#